data_AF-A0AAP8N4Z7-F1
#
_entry.id   AF-A0AAP8N4Z7-F1
#
_cell.length_a   1.000
_cell.length_b   1.000
_cell.length_c   1.000
_cell.angle_alpha   90.00
_cell.angle_beta   90.00
_cell.angle_gamma   90.00
#
_symmetry.space_group_name_H-M   'P 1'
#
loop_
_entity.id
_entity.type
_entity.pdbx_description
1 polymer ?
#
loop_
_entity_poly.entity_id
_entity_poly.type
_entity_poly.pdbx_seq_one_letter_code
_entity_poly.pdbx_strand_id
1 'polypeptide(L)' 'NKPRYLMGVGSPDSLIDGAIRGVDMFDCVLPTRIARNGTCMTSEGRLVIKNAKYAEDYSPLDPNCDCYTCKNYTRAYI' A
#
# COMPACT_ATOMS: atom_id res chain seq x y z
N ASN A 1 -29.93 -2.23 9.87
CA ASN A 1 -29.16 -3.38 9.35
C ASN A 1 -28.84 -3.12 7.88
N LYS A 2 -27.91 -2.20 7.60
CA LYS A 2 -27.48 -1.85 6.23
C LYS A 2 -25.97 -1.54 6.27
N PRO A 3 -25.22 -1.85 5.19
CA PRO A 3 -23.81 -1.50 5.10
C PRO A 3 -23.56 0.01 5.20
N ARG A 4 -22.43 0.41 5.76
CA ARG A 4 -21.95 1.79 5.87
C ARG A 4 -20.75 1.99 4.95
N TYR A 5 -20.88 2.94 4.03
CA TYR A 5 -19.84 3.27 3.05
C TYR A 5 -19.17 4.60 3.42
N LEU A 6 -17.86 4.60 3.57
CA LEU A 6 -17.06 5.80 3.81
C LEU A 6 -16.29 6.20 2.55
N MET A 7 -16.80 7.22 1.86
CA MET A 7 -16.28 7.65 0.57
C MET A 7 -14.96 8.41 0.69
N GLY A 8 -13.98 8.07 -0.15
CA GLY A 8 -12.74 8.84 -0.34
C GLY A 8 -11.66 8.63 0.73
N VAL A 9 -11.76 7.58 1.56
CA VAL A 9 -10.79 7.26 2.62
C VAL A 9 -10.02 5.99 2.27
N GLY A 10 -8.69 6.02 2.38
CA GLY A 10 -7.87 4.86 2.01
C GLY A 10 -6.45 4.80 2.57
N SER A 11 -6.07 5.68 3.50
CA SER A 11 -4.86 5.46 4.31
C SER A 11 -5.05 4.22 5.19
N PRO A 12 -4.05 3.33 5.31
CA PRO A 12 -4.16 2.10 6.11
C PRO A 12 -4.70 2.35 7.53
N ASP A 13 -4.18 3.37 8.23
CA ASP A 13 -4.60 3.73 9.58
C ASP A 13 -6.09 4.10 9.64
N SER A 14 -6.57 4.86 8.65
CA SER A 14 -7.97 5.30 8.59
C SER A 14 -8.93 4.19 8.20
N LEU A 15 -8.47 3.19 7.44
CA LEU A 15 -9.26 1.99 7.15
C LEU A 15 -9.47 1.18 8.43
N ILE A 16 -8.42 1.02 9.25
CA ILE A 16 -8.50 0.33 10.55
C ILE A 16 -9.44 1.08 11.49
N ASP A 17 -9.25 2.40 11.66
CA ASP A 17 -10.12 3.23 12.51
C ASP A 17 -11.58 3.21 12.04
N GLY A 18 -11.80 3.28 10.73
CA GLY A 18 -13.13 3.23 10.14
C GLY A 18 -13.83 1.89 10.39
N ALA A 19 -13.09 0.77 10.23
CA ALA A 19 -13.61 -0.56 10.50
C ALA A 19 -13.98 -0.73 11.98
N ILE A 20 -13.13 -0.25 12.91
CA ILE A 20 -13.42 -0.24 14.36
C ILE A 20 -14.68 0.57 14.67
N ARG A 21 -14.95 1.64 13.91
CA ARG A 21 -16.14 2.49 14.03
C ARG A 21 -17.36 1.96 13.26
N GLY A 22 -17.28 0.77 12.67
CA GLY A 22 -18.40 0.09 12.03
C GLY A 22 -18.69 0.50 10.60
N VAL A 23 -17.67 0.97 9.86
CA VAL A 23 -17.71 1.17 8.40
C VAL A 23 -17.42 -0.16 7.69
N ASP A 24 -18.18 -0.47 6.65
CA ASP A 24 -18.11 -1.74 5.92
C ASP A 24 -17.40 -1.63 4.56
N MET A 25 -17.42 -0.44 3.94
CA MET A 25 -16.86 -0.22 2.60
C MET A 25 -16.09 1.09 2.52
N PHE A 26 -15.07 1.13 1.66
CA PHE A 26 -14.19 2.27 1.43
C PHE A 26 -13.77 2.34 -0.03
N ASP A 27 -13.50 3.53 -0.53
CA ASP A 27 -12.86 3.77 -1.82
C ASP A 27 -11.81 4.88 -1.69
N CYS A 28 -10.70 4.76 -2.44
CA CYS A 28 -9.70 5.82 -2.49
C CYS A 28 -8.77 5.67 -3.69
N VAL A 29 -8.36 6.79 -4.26
CA VAL A 29 -7.30 6.85 -5.29
C VAL A 29 -5.89 6.82 -4.72
N LEU A 30 -5.73 6.80 -3.38
CA LEU A 30 -4.43 6.88 -2.72
C LEU A 30 -3.45 5.81 -3.24
N PRO A 31 -3.80 4.50 -3.28
CA PRO A 31 -2.84 3.46 -3.67
C PRO A 31 -2.30 3.66 -5.08
N THR A 32 -3.16 4.02 -6.03
CA THR A 32 -2.76 4.20 -7.44
C THR A 32 -1.97 5.50 -7.63
N ARG A 33 -2.34 6.58 -6.93
CA ARG A 33 -1.66 7.88 -7.03
C ARG A 33 -0.24 7.83 -6.46
N ILE A 34 -0.04 7.23 -5.29
CA ILE A 34 1.29 7.20 -4.65
C ILE A 34 2.24 6.23 -5.35
N ALA A 35 1.72 5.12 -5.89
CA ALA A 35 2.50 4.16 -6.66
C ALA A 35 3.12 4.82 -7.90
N ARG A 36 2.34 5.60 -8.66
CA ARG A 36 2.84 6.37 -9.83
C ARG A 36 3.91 7.40 -9.46
N ASN A 37 3.89 7.89 -8.22
CA ASN A 37 4.90 8.81 -7.70
C ASN A 37 6.13 8.10 -7.09
N GLY A 38 6.15 6.76 -7.10
CA GLY A 38 7.26 5.94 -6.60
C GLY A 38 7.22 5.69 -5.09
N THR A 39 6.03 5.69 -4.48
CA THR A 39 5.84 5.28 -3.09
C THR A 39 4.99 4.02 -3.02
N CYS A 40 5.50 3.01 -2.32
CA CYS A 40 4.85 1.74 -2.06
C CYS A 40 4.37 1.69 -0.60
N MET A 41 3.23 1.04 -0.38
CA MET A 41 2.76 0.67 0.96
C MET A 41 3.20 -0.75 1.24
N THR A 42 3.82 -0.97 2.39
CA THR A 42 4.30 -2.28 2.86
C THR A 42 3.83 -2.51 4.30
N SER A 43 3.98 -3.74 4.77
CA SER A 43 3.74 -4.15 6.16
C SER A 43 4.62 -3.39 7.16
N GLU A 44 5.77 -2.86 6.71
CA GLU A 44 6.72 -2.08 7.49
C GLU A 44 6.50 -0.56 7.37
N GLY A 45 5.48 -0.13 6.61
CA GLY A 45 5.12 1.27 6.42
C GLY A 45 5.31 1.74 4.98
N ARG A 46 5.71 3.01 4.81
CA ARG A 46 5.88 3.61 3.47
C ARG A 46 7.30 3.43 2.98
N LEU A 47 7.43 2.95 1.75
CA LEU A 47 8.69 2.77 1.05
C LEU A 47 8.73 3.70 -0.16
N VAL A 48 9.73 4.58 -0.26
CA VAL A 48 9.94 5.42 -1.44
C VAL A 48 10.99 4.75 -2.32
N ILE A 49 10.56 4.08 -3.39
CA ILE A 49 11.41 3.16 -4.18
C ILE A 49 12.52 3.91 -4.92
N LYS A 50 12.28 5.18 -5.26
CA LYS A 50 13.25 6.07 -5.92
C LYS A 50 14.47 6.42 -5.07
N ASN A 51 14.51 6.04 -3.79
CA ASN A 51 15.65 6.32 -2.93
C ASN A 51 16.86 5.47 -3.36
N ALA A 52 18.04 6.09 -3.46
CA ALA A 52 19.27 5.44 -3.90
C ALA A 52 19.65 4.18 -3.09
N LYS A 53 19.24 4.08 -1.83
CA LYS A 53 19.47 2.90 -0.98
C LYS A 53 18.84 1.61 -1.52
N TYR A 54 17.87 1.70 -2.43
CA TYR A 54 17.20 0.55 -3.03
C TYR A 54 17.78 0.14 -4.39
N ALA A 55 18.75 0.89 -4.93
CA ALA A 55 19.32 0.67 -6.26
C ALA A 55 19.96 -0.73 -6.42
N GLU A 56 20.47 -1.31 -5.33
CA GLU A 56 21.07 -2.65 -5.30
C GLU A 56 20.34 -3.58 -4.30
N ASP A 57 19.09 -3.24 -3.94
CA ASP A 57 18.27 -4.07 -3.07
C ASP A 57 17.50 -5.12 -3.90
N TYR A 58 18.01 -6.36 -3.89
CA TYR A 58 17.40 -7.48 -4.61
C TYR A 58 16.26 -8.18 -3.83
N SER A 59 15.81 -7.61 -2.72
CA SER A 59 14.63 -8.09 -2.00
C SER A 59 13.31 -7.59 -2.63
N PRO A 60 12.16 -8.24 -2.35
CA PRO A 60 10.85 -7.76 -2.83
C PRO A 60 10.46 -6.43 -2.17
N LEU A 61 9.44 -5.74 -2.69
CA LEU A 61 8.92 -4.51 -2.06
C LEU A 61 8.55 -4.74 -0.60
N ASP A 62 7.87 -5.84 -0.30
CA ASP A 62 7.45 -6.24 1.05
C ASP A 62 7.66 -7.75 1.23
N PRO A 63 8.44 -8.20 2.23
CA PRO A 63 8.69 -9.62 2.48
C PRO A 63 7.43 -10.40 2.90
N ASN A 64 6.40 -9.71 3.40
CA ASN A 64 5.15 -10.33 3.84
C ASN A 64 4.04 -10.29 2.77
N CYS A 65 4.34 -9.81 1.56
CA CYS A 65 3.36 -9.66 0.50
C CYS A 65 3.46 -10.77 -0.56
N ASP A 66 2.32 -11.33 -0.93
CA ASP A 66 2.21 -12.43 -1.89
C ASP A 66 1.68 -12.00 -3.27
N CYS A 67 1.67 -10.70 -3.56
CA CYS A 67 1.19 -10.17 -4.83
C CYS A 67 2.14 -10.51 -6.00
N TYR A 68 1.65 -10.36 -7.23
CA TYR A 68 2.43 -10.62 -8.45
C TYR A 68 3.76 -9.85 -8.46
N THR A 69 3.76 -8.57 -8.08
CA THR A 69 4.96 -7.74 -8.12
C THR A 69 6.03 -8.24 -7.15
N CYS A 70 5.67 -8.51 -5.89
CA CYS A 70 6.61 -8.99 -4.87
C CYS A 70 7.17 -10.39 -5.17
N LYS A 71 6.44 -11.22 -5.92
CA LYS A 71 6.90 -12.56 -6.31
C LYS A 71 7.84 -12.57 -7.51
N ASN A 72 7.84 -11.53 -8.33
CA ASN A 72 8.53 -11.55 -9.64
C ASN A 72 9.58 -10.43 -9.81
N TYR A 73 9.55 -9.38 -8.98
CA TYR A 73 10.42 -8.21 -9.12
C TYR A 73 11.07 -7.82 -7.80
N THR A 74 12.26 -7.26 -7.91
CA THR A 74 13.04 -6.75 -6.78
C THR A 74 12.88 -5.23 -6.65
N ARG A 75 13.25 -4.69 -5.48
CA ARG A 75 13.30 -3.24 -5.27
C ARG A 75 14.28 -2.54 -6.21
N ALA A 76 15.40 -3.19 -6.54
CA ALA A 76 16.38 -2.67 -7.49
C ALA A 76 15.84 -2.60 -8.93
N TYR A 77 14.90 -3.48 -9.30
CA TYR A 77 14.32 -3.51 -10.64
C TYR A 77 13.23 -2.43 -10.84
N ILE A 78 12.46 -2.16 -9.79
CA ILE A 78 11.30 -1.24 -9.80
C ILE A 78 11.74 0.21 -9.62
#